data_AF-A0A5R2N701-F1
#
_entry.id   AF-A0A5R2N701-F1
#
_cell.length_a   1.000
_cell.length_b   1.000
_cell.length_c   1.000
_cell.angle_alpha   90.00
_cell.angle_beta   90.00
_cell.angle_gamma   90.00
#
_symmetry.space_group_name_H-M   'P 1'
#
loop_
_entity.id
_entity.type
_entity.pdbx_description
1 polymer ?
#
loop_
_entity_poly.entity_id
_entity_poly.type
_entity_poly.pdbx_seq_one_letter_code
_entity_poly.pdbx_strand_id
1 'polypeptide(L)'
;MAIIEASEFPRRKVCGEFMSAVNLELLDRLEAGVAVRAKAGPEVKRVGLFASGPGILAGMPRAAGNAFGRALGRDVLDGILLDTARNAGADVFQPWRAVEIASNGDRAIVRIANREGQTSLSGQVVIAAHGSWGQGRLPTNLPKSSAASDLFGFKAHFRGASLARDLMPLLVFPGGYGGMVWADQDRISLSCCIRRDVLTRLRKEGGAMSAAQAV
;
A
#
# COMPACT_ATOMS: atom_id res chain seq x y z
N MET A 1 -16.91 8.07 15.98
CA MET A 1 -15.96 8.59 14.95
C MET A 1 -16.41 8.06 13.60
N ALA A 2 -16.44 8.86 12.54
CA ALA A 2 -16.85 8.38 11.20
C ALA A 2 -15.64 8.17 10.28
N ILE A 3 -15.62 7.05 9.56
CA ILE A 3 -14.63 6.74 8.52
C ILE A 3 -15.35 6.63 7.18
N ILE A 4 -14.86 7.35 6.17
CA ILE A 4 -15.43 7.38 4.82
C ILE A 4 -14.42 6.75 3.85
N GLU A 5 -14.75 5.61 3.25
CA GLU A 5 -13.90 4.94 2.25
C GLU A 5 -14.70 4.62 1.00
N ALA A 6 -14.15 5.06 -0.15
CA ALA A 6 -14.83 4.99 -1.43
C ALA A 6 -14.81 3.59 -2.06
N SER A 7 -13.87 2.75 -1.65
CA SER A 7 -13.63 1.42 -2.20
C SER A 7 -14.16 0.36 -1.26
N GLU A 8 -14.84 -0.66 -1.77
CA GLU A 8 -15.16 -1.84 -0.98
C GLU A 8 -13.91 -2.70 -0.76
N PHE A 9 -13.80 -3.32 0.42
CA PHE A 9 -12.71 -4.23 0.75
C PHE A 9 -13.17 -5.68 0.59
N PRO A 10 -12.28 -6.60 0.17
CA PRO A 10 -10.84 -6.42 -0.05
C PRO A 10 -10.52 -5.65 -1.35
N ARG A 11 -9.48 -4.82 -1.33
CA ARG A 11 -8.97 -4.12 -2.53
C ARG A 11 -7.47 -4.22 -2.67
N ARG A 12 -6.99 -4.29 -3.92
CA ARG A 12 -5.55 -4.33 -4.20
C ARG A 12 -4.93 -2.93 -4.12
N LYS A 13 -3.68 -2.86 -3.65
CA LYS A 13 -2.82 -1.66 -3.72
C LYS A 13 -1.40 -2.05 -4.15
N VAL A 14 -0.77 -1.16 -4.91
CA VAL A 14 0.59 -1.38 -5.43
C VAL A 14 1.67 -1.21 -4.34
N CYS A 15 1.48 -0.35 -3.35
CA CYS A 15 2.50 -0.07 -2.33
C CYS A 15 2.13 -0.56 -0.92
N GLY A 16 3.15 -0.77 -0.08
CA GLY A 16 3.00 -0.85 1.38
C GLY A 16 2.66 -2.23 1.97
N GLU A 17 3.13 -3.33 1.38
CA GLU A 17 2.90 -4.67 1.96
C GLU A 17 3.92 -5.05 3.02
N PHE A 18 5.17 -4.62 2.86
CA PHE A 18 6.19 -4.81 3.88
C PHE A 18 6.00 -3.81 5.02
N MET A 19 5.95 -4.33 6.24
CA MET A 19 5.85 -3.57 7.48
C MET A 19 7.13 -3.81 8.27
N SER A 20 7.81 -2.72 8.64
CA SER A 20 8.97 -2.82 9.51
C SER A 20 8.55 -3.31 10.90
N ALA A 21 9.51 -3.79 11.69
CA ALA A 21 9.24 -4.24 13.04
C ALA A 21 8.62 -3.13 13.92
N VAL A 22 8.99 -1.86 13.71
CA VAL A 22 8.38 -0.70 14.39
C VAL A 22 6.91 -0.51 14.00
N ASN A 23 6.54 -0.79 12.75
CA ASN A 23 5.14 -0.72 12.34
C ASN A 23 4.30 -1.80 13.04
N LEU A 24 4.86 -2.98 13.29
CA LEU A 24 4.16 -4.06 13.99
C LEU A 24 3.84 -3.68 15.44
N GLU A 25 4.73 -2.97 16.13
CA GLU A 25 4.48 -2.46 17.49
C GLU A 25 3.34 -1.42 17.50
N LEU A 26 3.28 -0.54 16.50
CA LEU A 26 2.15 0.38 16.37
C LEU A 26 0.83 -0.37 16.17
N LEU A 27 0.84 -1.46 15.41
CA LEU A 27 -0.36 -2.28 15.20
C LEU A 27 -0.82 -2.99 16.47
N ASP A 28 0.09 -3.34 17.38
CA ASP A 28 -0.26 -3.87 18.69
C ASP A 28 -1.01 -2.85 19.54
N ARG A 29 -0.55 -1.59 19.53
CA ARG A 29 -1.23 -0.49 20.24
C ARG A 29 -2.59 -0.15 19.66
N LEU A 30 -2.84 -0.54 18.41
CA LEU A 30 -4.13 -0.42 17.74
C LEU A 30 -4.98 -1.69 17.85
N GLU A 31 -4.56 -2.69 18.63
CA GLU A 31 -5.25 -3.99 18.78
C GLU A 31 -5.35 -4.84 17.49
N ALA A 32 -4.70 -4.40 16.40
CA ALA A 32 -4.66 -5.09 15.11
C ALA A 32 -3.48 -6.09 15.01
N GLY A 33 -2.46 -5.95 15.84
CA GLY A 33 -1.17 -6.64 15.66
C GLY A 33 -1.26 -8.16 15.69
N VAL A 34 -2.11 -8.73 16.55
CA VAL A 34 -2.35 -10.19 16.60
C VAL A 34 -2.94 -10.70 15.29
N ALA A 35 -4.00 -10.06 14.79
CA ALA A 35 -4.65 -10.44 13.55
C ALA A 35 -3.72 -10.28 12.34
N VAL A 36 -2.91 -9.22 12.32
CA VAL A 36 -1.89 -8.99 11.28
C VAL A 36 -0.84 -10.10 11.30
N ARG A 37 -0.23 -10.40 12.46
CA ARG A 37 0.80 -11.44 12.55
C ARG A 37 0.29 -12.84 12.21
N ALA A 38 -0.97 -13.15 12.53
CA ALA A 38 -1.58 -14.43 12.20
C ALA A 38 -1.72 -14.68 10.69
N LYS A 39 -1.77 -13.61 9.88
CA LYS A 39 -1.93 -13.69 8.43
C LYS A 39 -0.67 -13.31 7.66
N ALA A 40 0.21 -12.50 8.25
CA ALA A 40 1.43 -12.03 7.61
C ALA A 40 2.39 -13.17 7.24
N GLY A 41 3.24 -12.90 6.26
CA GLY A 41 4.33 -13.76 5.89
C GLY A 41 5.38 -13.94 6.98
N PRO A 42 6.44 -14.72 6.68
CA PRO A 42 7.55 -14.94 7.58
C PRO A 42 8.28 -13.65 7.94
N GLU A 43 9.10 -13.72 8.99
CA GLU A 43 10.01 -12.65 9.37
C GLU A 43 11.09 -12.45 8.32
N VAL A 44 11.28 -11.20 7.91
CA VAL A 44 12.37 -10.80 7.01
C VAL A 44 13.59 -10.47 7.86
N LYS A 45 14.54 -11.41 7.91
CA LYS A 45 15.77 -11.30 8.70
C LYS A 45 16.95 -10.77 7.91
N ARG A 46 16.90 -10.89 6.59
CA ARG A 46 17.97 -10.47 5.68
C ARG A 46 17.41 -9.71 4.49
N VAL A 47 18.18 -8.75 4.01
CA VAL A 47 17.97 -8.08 2.73
C VAL A 47 19.12 -8.46 1.79
N GLY A 48 18.80 -8.68 0.53
CA GLY A 48 19.80 -8.90 -0.51
C GLY A 48 19.69 -7.85 -1.60
N LEU A 49 20.75 -7.11 -1.87
CA LEU A 49 20.81 -6.18 -3.00
C LEU A 49 21.42 -6.90 -4.20
N PHE A 50 20.64 -7.03 -5.27
CA PHE A 50 21.04 -7.64 -6.52
C PHE A 50 21.03 -6.58 -7.62
N ALA A 51 22.21 -6.32 -8.17
CA ALA A 51 22.43 -5.45 -9.32
C ALA A 51 23.20 -6.25 -10.39
N SER A 52 24.11 -5.60 -11.13
CA SER A 52 25.07 -6.32 -11.97
C SER A 52 26.15 -6.98 -11.09
N GLY A 53 26.29 -8.29 -11.15
CA GLY A 53 27.33 -9.05 -10.44
C GLY A 53 26.83 -9.76 -9.18
N PRO A 54 27.74 -10.15 -8.27
CA PRO A 54 27.37 -10.85 -7.03
C PRO A 54 26.45 -10.01 -6.14
N GLY A 55 25.43 -10.63 -5.56
CA GLY A 55 24.52 -9.97 -4.62
C GLY A 55 25.19 -9.66 -3.29
N ILE A 56 24.80 -8.54 -2.67
CA ILE A 56 25.25 -8.13 -1.33
C ILE A 56 24.15 -8.46 -0.32
N LEU A 57 24.48 -9.21 0.72
CA LEU A 57 23.55 -9.58 1.79
C LEU A 57 23.83 -8.77 3.06
N ALA A 58 22.77 -8.34 3.74
CA ALA A 58 22.85 -7.70 5.05
C ALA A 58 21.73 -8.20 5.98
N GLY A 59 21.97 -8.13 7.29
CA GLY A 59 20.93 -8.37 8.29
C GLY A 59 19.93 -7.22 8.33
N MET A 60 18.65 -7.53 8.53
CA MET A 60 17.61 -6.53 8.75
C MET A 60 17.67 -5.96 10.17
N PRO A 61 17.29 -4.69 10.38
CA PRO A 61 17.19 -4.12 11.71
C PRO A 61 16.09 -4.82 12.52
N ARG A 62 16.34 -4.97 13.82
CA ARG A 62 15.40 -5.55 14.80
C ARG A 62 14.72 -4.44 15.58
N ALA A 63 13.45 -4.63 15.94
CA ALA A 63 12.81 -3.78 16.95
C ALA A 63 13.06 -4.29 18.37
N ALA A 64 12.55 -3.56 19.36
CA ALA A 64 12.43 -4.03 20.73
C ALA A 64 11.72 -5.40 20.78
N GLY A 65 12.12 -6.26 21.71
CA GLY A 65 11.62 -7.63 21.77
C GLY A 65 12.14 -8.54 20.66
N ASN A 66 13.24 -8.17 19.98
CA ASN A 66 13.97 -9.03 19.05
C ASN A 66 13.22 -9.41 17.75
N ALA A 67 12.12 -8.70 17.44
CA ALA A 67 11.26 -8.93 16.29
C ALA A 67 11.78 -8.32 14.99
N PHE A 68 11.40 -8.92 13.87
CA PHE A 68 11.70 -8.48 12.50
C PHE A 68 10.44 -8.04 11.75
N GLY A 69 10.65 -7.31 10.64
CA GLY A 69 9.56 -6.91 9.75
C GLY A 69 8.93 -8.11 9.04
N ARG A 70 7.68 -7.93 8.58
CA ARG A 70 6.89 -8.94 7.89
C ARG A 70 6.10 -8.29 6.74
N ALA A 71 5.68 -9.09 5.76
CA ALA A 71 4.80 -8.59 4.71
C ALA A 71 3.38 -9.16 4.81
N LEU A 72 2.39 -8.34 4.48
CA LEU A 72 0.99 -8.72 4.37
C LEU A 72 0.38 -7.95 3.20
N GLY A 73 -0.34 -8.65 2.31
CA GLY A 73 -1.00 -7.99 1.19
C GLY A 73 -1.98 -6.92 1.64
N ARG A 74 -2.05 -5.81 0.89
CA ARG A 74 -2.92 -4.66 1.23
C ARG A 74 -4.41 -4.97 1.08
N ASP A 75 -4.74 -5.94 0.26
CA ASP A 75 -6.06 -6.55 0.16
C ASP A 75 -6.49 -7.25 1.44
N VAL A 76 -5.55 -7.63 2.31
CA VAL A 76 -5.82 -8.22 3.62
C VAL A 76 -5.64 -7.22 4.75
N LEU A 77 -4.50 -6.51 4.78
CA LEU A 77 -4.16 -5.56 5.84
C LEU A 77 -5.22 -4.47 6.00
N ASP A 78 -5.70 -3.87 4.90
CA ASP A 78 -6.66 -2.77 4.98
C ASP A 78 -8.00 -3.21 5.56
N GLY A 79 -8.43 -4.44 5.28
CA GLY A 79 -9.61 -5.06 5.87
C GLY A 79 -9.47 -5.19 7.40
N ILE A 80 -8.35 -5.76 7.85
CA ILE A 80 -8.07 -5.91 9.30
C ILE A 80 -8.13 -4.54 9.99
N LEU A 81 -7.51 -3.51 9.42
CA LEU A 81 -7.48 -2.18 10.02
C LEU A 81 -8.87 -1.53 10.08
N LEU A 82 -9.66 -1.67 9.01
CA LEU A 82 -11.02 -1.11 8.96
C LEU A 82 -11.95 -1.84 9.94
N ASP A 83 -11.83 -3.17 10.05
CA ASP A 83 -12.58 -3.97 11.00
C ASP A 83 -12.19 -3.66 12.44
N THR A 84 -10.88 -3.45 12.69
CA THR A 84 -10.39 -3.01 14.00
C THR A 84 -10.98 -1.66 14.39
N ALA A 85 -11.02 -0.70 13.46
CA ALA A 85 -11.65 0.60 13.71
C ALA A 85 -13.16 0.47 13.96
N ARG A 86 -13.86 -0.40 13.22
CA ARG A 86 -15.29 -0.68 13.45
C ARG A 86 -15.53 -1.26 14.83
N ASN A 87 -14.71 -2.23 15.25
CA ASN A 87 -14.81 -2.86 16.57
C ASN A 87 -14.51 -1.89 17.71
N ALA A 88 -13.66 -0.88 17.47
CA ALA A 88 -13.43 0.23 18.39
C ALA A 88 -14.57 1.28 18.41
N GLY A 89 -15.67 1.07 17.68
CA GLY A 89 -16.85 1.94 17.67
C GLY A 89 -16.84 3.03 16.58
N ALA A 90 -16.06 2.87 15.51
CA ALA A 90 -16.15 3.77 14.36
C ALA A 90 -17.35 3.43 13.46
N ASP A 91 -18.11 4.45 13.08
CA ASP A 91 -19.13 4.36 12.04
C ASP A 91 -18.44 4.36 10.67
N VAL A 92 -18.49 3.22 9.98
CA VAL A 92 -17.83 3.04 8.69
C VAL A 92 -18.82 3.23 7.55
N PHE A 93 -18.58 4.26 6.74
CA PHE A 93 -19.32 4.55 5.51
C PHE A 93 -18.51 4.02 4.32
N GLN A 94 -18.89 2.84 3.82
CA GLN A 94 -18.27 2.17 2.67
C GLN A 94 -19.36 1.46 1.83
N PRO A 95 -19.38 1.60 0.50
CA PRO A 95 -18.55 2.48 -0.32
C PRO A 95 -19.10 3.92 -0.36
N TRP A 96 -18.40 4.87 0.27
CA TRP A 96 -18.76 6.28 0.26
C TRP A 96 -17.54 7.17 0.02
N ARG A 97 -17.71 8.23 -0.76
CA ARG A 97 -16.65 9.19 -1.07
C ARG A 97 -17.00 10.57 -0.51
N ALA A 98 -16.07 11.18 0.23
CA ALA A 98 -16.15 12.60 0.51
C ALA A 98 -15.94 13.41 -0.79
N VAL A 99 -16.91 14.26 -1.13
CA VAL A 99 -16.91 15.05 -2.37
C VAL A 99 -16.79 16.55 -2.13
N GLU A 100 -17.11 17.00 -0.92
CA GLU A 100 -16.98 18.40 -0.50
C GLU A 100 -16.72 18.49 1.01
N ILE A 101 -15.94 19.49 1.40
CA ILE A 101 -15.72 19.87 2.80
C ILE A 101 -15.98 21.37 2.89
N ALA A 102 -16.93 21.76 3.72
CA ALA A 102 -17.27 23.15 3.99
C ALA A 102 -17.16 23.44 5.50
N SER A 103 -16.85 24.68 5.86
CA SER A 103 -16.95 25.14 7.24
C SER A 103 -18.34 25.71 7.51
N ASN A 104 -18.91 25.40 8.67
CA ASN A 104 -20.14 25.98 9.18
C ASN A 104 -19.92 26.35 10.65
N GLY A 105 -19.49 27.59 10.89
CA GLY A 105 -19.12 28.06 12.24
C GLY A 105 -17.92 27.31 12.80
N ASP A 106 -18.14 26.61 13.92
CA ASP A 106 -17.14 25.81 14.65
C ASP A 106 -17.08 24.34 14.17
N ARG A 107 -17.86 23.97 13.14
CA ARG A 107 -17.94 22.60 12.64
C ARG A 107 -17.63 22.54 11.15
N ALA A 108 -17.05 21.43 10.74
CA ALA A 108 -16.96 21.05 9.34
C ALA A 108 -18.18 20.21 8.92
N ILE A 109 -18.70 20.50 7.74
CA ILE A 109 -19.70 19.69 7.05
C ILE A 109 -19.01 18.98 5.88
N VAL A 110 -19.08 17.65 5.88
CA VAL A 110 -18.51 16.80 4.84
C VAL A 110 -19.65 16.18 4.05
N ARG A 111 -19.77 16.56 2.78
CA ARG A 111 -20.73 15.91 1.87
C ARG A 111 -20.10 14.64 1.34
N ILE A 112 -20.82 13.53 1.48
CA ILE A 112 -20.42 12.22 1.02
C ILE A 112 -21.39 11.72 -0.06
N ALA A 113 -20.87 10.94 -1.02
CA ALA A 113 -21.64 10.41 -2.13
C ALA A 113 -21.29 8.94 -2.40
N ASN A 114 -22.29 8.18 -2.82
CA ASN A 114 -22.14 6.84 -3.40
C ASN A 114 -23.01 6.73 -4.67
N ARG A 115 -23.30 5.51 -5.14
CA ARG A 115 -24.16 5.28 -6.32
C ARG A 115 -25.65 5.51 -6.04
N GLU A 116 -26.06 5.45 -4.78
CA GLU A 116 -27.46 5.51 -4.34
C GLU A 116 -27.89 6.94 -3.99
N GLY A 117 -26.94 7.82 -3.64
CA GLY A 117 -27.24 9.20 -3.36
C GLY A 117 -26.12 9.96 -2.68
N GLN A 118 -26.51 11.07 -2.04
CA GLN A 118 -25.63 11.95 -1.29
C GLN A 118 -26.20 12.21 0.09
N THR A 119 -25.33 12.37 1.08
CA THR A 119 -25.68 12.82 2.43
C THR A 119 -24.54 13.66 3.00
N SER A 120 -24.75 14.22 4.19
CA SER A 120 -23.78 15.08 4.86
C SER A 120 -23.51 14.58 6.27
N LEU A 121 -22.24 14.57 6.64
CA LEU A 121 -21.77 14.33 8.00
C LEU A 121 -21.23 15.63 8.58
N SER A 122 -21.36 15.82 9.90
CA SER A 122 -20.82 16.99 10.59
C SER A 122 -19.86 16.58 11.70
N GLY A 123 -18.75 17.31 11.85
CA GLY A 123 -17.74 17.03 12.86
C GLY A 123 -16.90 18.25 13.19
N GLN A 124 -16.24 18.25 14.34
CA GLN A 124 -15.33 19.33 14.73
C GLN A 124 -14.01 19.28 13.97
N VAL A 125 -13.56 18.06 13.64
CA VAL A 125 -12.28 17.81 12.97
C VAL A 125 -12.50 16.88 11.78
N VAL A 126 -11.87 17.22 10.66
CA VAL A 126 -11.84 16.39 9.45
C VAL A 126 -10.40 16.03 9.15
N ILE A 127 -10.10 14.74 9.11
CA ILE A 127 -8.77 14.22 8.76
C ILE A 127 -8.84 13.69 7.33
N ALA A 128 -8.13 14.35 6.41
CA ALA A 128 -8.06 13.92 5.02
C ALA A 128 -6.99 12.83 4.83
N ALA A 129 -7.42 11.56 4.87
CA ALA A 129 -6.56 10.39 4.68
C ALA A 129 -6.82 9.66 3.33
N HIS A 130 -7.15 10.40 2.26
CA HIS A 130 -7.59 9.83 0.97
C HIS A 130 -6.44 9.42 0.02
N GLY A 131 -5.20 9.49 0.48
CA GLY A 131 -4.00 9.08 -0.25
C GLY A 131 -3.59 10.02 -1.40
N SER A 132 -2.39 9.83 -1.94
CA SER A 132 -1.79 10.75 -2.92
C SER A 132 -2.37 10.64 -4.33
N TRP A 133 -3.12 9.58 -4.64
CA TRP A 133 -3.63 9.31 -5.99
C TRP A 133 -5.12 9.60 -6.17
N GLY A 134 -5.84 9.96 -5.10
CA GLY A 134 -7.23 10.40 -5.20
C GLY A 134 -7.37 11.59 -6.15
N GLN A 135 -8.28 11.48 -7.12
CA GLN A 135 -8.78 12.63 -7.88
C GLN A 135 -10.04 13.13 -7.18
N GLY A 136 -10.19 14.44 -7.09
CA GLY A 136 -11.30 15.06 -6.38
C GLY A 136 -11.18 16.58 -6.37
N ARG A 137 -12.26 17.21 -5.93
CA ARG A 137 -12.36 18.66 -5.78
C ARG A 137 -12.16 19.11 -4.33
N LEU A 138 -11.76 18.20 -3.43
CA LEU A 138 -11.53 18.59 -2.05
C LEU A 138 -10.34 19.55 -1.99
N PRO A 139 -10.35 20.52 -1.07
CA PRO A 139 -9.20 21.42 -0.87
C PRO A 139 -7.89 20.67 -0.56
N THR A 140 -7.98 19.43 -0.07
CA THR A 140 -6.86 18.56 0.26
C THR A 140 -6.38 17.70 -0.93
N ASN A 141 -7.03 17.81 -2.10
CA ASN A 141 -6.53 17.25 -3.35
C ASN A 141 -5.49 18.22 -3.94
N LEU A 142 -4.22 17.91 -3.72
CA LEU A 142 -3.12 18.69 -4.31
C LEU A 142 -3.04 18.49 -5.83
N PRO A 143 -2.68 19.53 -6.59
CA PRO A 143 -2.42 19.42 -8.02
C PRO A 143 -1.27 18.43 -8.26
N LYS A 144 -1.35 17.68 -9.36
CA LYS A 144 -0.35 16.69 -9.73
C LYS A 144 0.21 17.04 -11.09
N SER A 145 1.51 17.25 -11.16
CA SER A 145 2.28 17.28 -12.39
C SER A 145 2.99 15.95 -12.58
N SER A 146 3.39 15.65 -13.81
CA SER A 146 4.24 14.49 -14.09
C SER A 146 5.56 14.92 -14.70
N ALA A 147 6.65 14.31 -14.24
CA ALA A 147 7.99 14.48 -14.79
C ALA A 147 8.50 13.20 -15.48
N ALA A 148 9.51 13.37 -16.33
CA ALA A 148 10.20 12.25 -16.98
C ALA A 148 10.87 11.30 -15.97
N SER A 149 11.34 11.84 -14.84
CA SER A 149 11.96 11.12 -13.74
C SER A 149 10.96 10.42 -12.80
N ASP A 150 9.65 10.62 -12.98
CA ASP A 150 8.65 9.99 -12.13
C ASP A 150 8.73 8.47 -12.20
N LEU A 151 8.50 7.82 -11.07
CA LEU A 151 8.46 6.36 -10.97
C LEU A 151 7.04 5.84 -11.22
N PHE A 152 6.92 4.90 -12.16
CA PHE A 152 5.73 4.10 -12.39
C PHE A 152 5.86 2.77 -11.66
N GLY A 153 4.99 2.53 -10.68
CA GLY A 153 4.98 1.30 -9.88
C GLY A 153 4.08 0.21 -10.46
N PHE A 154 4.54 -1.03 -10.44
CA PHE A 154 3.73 -2.21 -10.72
C PHE A 154 3.99 -3.30 -9.68
N LYS A 155 2.99 -4.15 -9.49
CA LYS A 155 3.04 -5.25 -8.54
C LYS A 155 2.38 -6.48 -9.13
N ALA A 156 2.93 -7.64 -8.82
CA ALA A 156 2.31 -8.94 -9.02
C ALA A 156 2.49 -9.82 -7.78
N HIS A 157 1.59 -10.77 -7.60
CA HIS A 157 1.71 -11.83 -6.61
C HIS A 157 1.91 -13.17 -7.32
N PHE A 158 2.85 -13.97 -6.81
CA PHE A 158 3.19 -15.29 -7.35
C PHE A 158 3.04 -16.35 -6.27
N ARG A 159 2.78 -17.60 -6.67
CA ARG A 159 2.76 -18.79 -5.80
C ARG A 159 3.70 -19.85 -6.36
N GLY A 160 4.11 -20.81 -5.52
CA GLY A 160 5.02 -21.89 -5.94
C GLY A 160 6.44 -21.42 -6.23
N ALA A 161 6.85 -20.30 -5.66
CA ALA A 161 8.18 -19.73 -5.87
C ALA A 161 9.23 -20.37 -4.95
N SER A 162 10.49 -20.38 -5.40
CA SER A 162 11.64 -20.78 -4.59
C SER A 162 12.42 -19.55 -4.16
N LEU A 163 12.25 -19.15 -2.89
CA LEU A 163 12.97 -18.05 -2.26
C LEU A 163 13.16 -18.38 -0.78
N ALA A 164 14.35 -18.10 -0.24
CA ALA A 164 14.59 -18.23 1.20
C ALA A 164 13.55 -17.43 2.00
N ARG A 165 12.88 -18.10 2.96
CA ARG A 165 11.72 -17.54 3.70
C ARG A 165 12.05 -16.25 4.45
N ASP A 166 13.30 -16.03 4.82
CA ASP A 166 13.77 -14.92 5.64
C ASP A 166 14.45 -13.79 4.84
N LEU A 167 14.51 -13.90 3.52
CA LEU A 167 15.20 -12.97 2.62
C LEU A 167 14.21 -12.06 1.91
N MET A 168 14.51 -10.76 1.87
CA MET A 168 13.89 -9.78 0.98
C MET A 168 14.91 -9.35 -0.09
N PRO A 169 14.84 -9.90 -1.31
CA PRO A 169 15.63 -9.43 -2.43
C PRO A 169 15.18 -8.04 -2.88
N LEU A 170 16.14 -7.17 -3.13
CA LEU A 170 15.99 -5.90 -3.83
C LEU A 170 16.74 -6.02 -5.16
N LEU A 171 16.05 -5.74 -6.25
CA LEU A 171 16.56 -5.86 -7.62
C LEU A 171 16.77 -4.45 -8.17
N VAL A 172 17.95 -4.16 -8.69
CA VAL A 172 18.24 -2.89 -9.38
C VAL A 172 18.41 -3.16 -10.86
N PHE A 173 17.75 -2.37 -11.69
CA PHE A 173 17.83 -2.49 -13.15
C PHE A 173 17.85 -1.09 -13.80
N PRO A 174 18.28 -0.97 -15.07
CA PRO A 174 18.32 0.33 -15.73
C PRO A 174 16.99 1.07 -15.67
N GLY A 175 17.00 2.23 -15.01
CA GLY A 175 15.82 3.08 -14.86
C GLY A 175 14.89 2.74 -13.71
N GLY A 176 15.19 1.74 -12.87
CA GLY A 176 14.28 1.35 -11.81
C GLY A 176 14.85 0.38 -10.78
N TYR A 177 13.99 -0.02 -9.86
CA TYR A 177 14.29 -1.04 -8.88
C TYR A 177 13.00 -1.75 -8.46
N GLY A 178 13.14 -2.89 -7.83
CA GLY A 178 12.04 -3.62 -7.23
C GLY A 178 12.48 -4.45 -6.05
N GLY A 179 11.55 -5.21 -5.51
CA GLY A 179 11.82 -6.14 -4.44
C GLY A 179 10.82 -7.26 -4.38
N MET A 180 11.24 -8.33 -3.74
CA MET A 180 10.44 -9.52 -3.50
C MET A 180 10.32 -9.76 -2.00
N VAL A 181 9.15 -10.19 -1.56
CA VAL A 181 8.93 -10.58 -0.16
C VAL A 181 7.83 -11.62 -0.06
N TRP A 182 8.03 -12.62 0.79
CA TRP A 182 6.95 -13.54 1.18
C TRP A 182 5.89 -12.78 1.98
N ALA A 183 4.67 -12.71 1.45
CA ALA A 183 3.51 -12.12 2.10
C ALA A 183 2.62 -13.23 2.68
N ASP A 184 1.32 -12.98 2.80
CA ASP A 184 0.32 -13.92 3.30
C ASP A 184 0.02 -15.08 2.34
N GLN A 185 -0.62 -16.14 2.84
CA GLN A 185 -1.12 -17.27 2.03
C GLN A 185 -0.08 -17.88 1.06
N ASP A 186 1.17 -17.93 1.52
CA ASP A 186 2.31 -18.46 0.75
C ASP A 186 2.51 -17.81 -0.63
N ARG A 187 2.14 -16.52 -0.76
CA ARG A 187 2.39 -15.73 -1.95
C ARG A 187 3.65 -14.87 -1.80
N ILE A 188 4.43 -14.78 -2.87
CA ILE A 188 5.48 -13.77 -2.99
C ILE A 188 4.88 -12.53 -3.64
N SER A 189 5.12 -11.38 -3.03
CA SER A 189 4.93 -10.08 -3.67
C SER A 189 6.18 -9.70 -4.44
N LEU A 190 6.02 -9.42 -5.73
CA LEU A 190 7.02 -8.72 -6.53
C LEU A 190 6.49 -7.32 -6.78
N SER A 191 7.21 -6.31 -6.29
CA SER A 191 6.86 -4.91 -6.49
C SER A 191 8.04 -4.18 -7.10
N CYS A 192 7.80 -3.46 -8.20
CA CYS A 192 8.84 -2.75 -8.92
C CYS A 192 8.38 -1.34 -9.27
N CYS A 193 9.34 -0.46 -9.49
CA CYS A 193 9.11 0.84 -10.10
C CYS A 193 10.16 1.15 -11.15
N ILE A 194 9.75 1.87 -12.19
CA ILE A 194 10.59 2.27 -13.31
C ILE A 194 10.31 3.72 -13.67
N ARG A 195 11.35 4.47 -14.04
CA ARG A 195 11.20 5.84 -14.53
C ARG A 195 10.31 5.89 -15.76
N ARG A 196 9.46 6.91 -15.84
CA ARG A 196 8.49 7.14 -16.91
C ARG A 196 9.15 7.24 -18.28
N ASP A 197 10.26 7.95 -18.38
CA ASP A 197 11.01 8.10 -19.63
C ASP A 197 11.61 6.78 -20.12
N VAL A 198 12.20 6.00 -19.22
CA VAL A 198 12.73 4.67 -19.53
C VAL A 198 11.61 3.74 -19.98
N LEU A 199 10.47 3.70 -19.27
CA LEU A 199 9.31 2.91 -19.66
C LEU A 199 8.78 3.32 -21.05
N THR A 200 8.72 4.63 -21.32
CA THR A 200 8.28 5.15 -22.63
C THR A 200 9.22 4.68 -23.75
N ARG A 201 10.53 4.74 -23.52
CA ARG A 201 11.54 4.30 -24.48
C ARG A 201 11.42 2.80 -24.76
N LEU A 202 11.35 1.97 -23.71
CA LEU A 202 11.22 0.52 -23.83
C LEU A 202 9.96 0.11 -24.61
N ARG A 203 8.83 0.82 -24.43
CA ARG A 203 7.59 0.57 -25.19
C ARG A 203 7.72 0.92 -26.68
N LYS A 204 8.54 1.91 -27.03
CA LYS A 204 8.80 2.26 -28.44
C LYS A 204 9.69 1.22 -29.10
N GLU A 205 10.72 0.76 -28.40
CA GLU A 205 11.69 -0.24 -28.88
C GLU A 205 11.07 -1.64 -28.99
N GLY A 206 10.24 -2.04 -28.02
CA GLY A 206 9.66 -3.40 -27.93
C GLY A 206 8.39 -3.63 -28.75
N GLY A 207 7.91 -2.63 -29.51
CA GLY A 207 6.60 -2.69 -30.17
C GLY A 207 5.43 -2.75 -29.17
N ALA A 208 4.20 -2.72 -29.68
CA ALA A 208 2.98 -2.82 -28.87
C ALA A 208 2.72 -4.25 -28.41
N MET A 209 3.68 -4.87 -27.72
CA MET A 209 3.43 -6.11 -26.99
C MET A 209 2.67 -5.80 -25.72
N SER A 210 1.61 -6.56 -25.44
CA SER A 210 0.93 -6.45 -24.16
C SER A 210 1.91 -6.83 -23.04
N ALA A 211 1.81 -6.17 -21.88
CA ALA A 211 2.67 -6.46 -20.73
C ALA A 211 2.61 -7.94 -20.26
N ALA A 212 1.60 -8.70 -20.72
CA ALA A 212 1.40 -10.11 -20.43
C ALA A 212 2.17 -11.07 -21.37
N GLN A 213 2.69 -10.60 -22.51
CA GLN A 213 3.32 -11.45 -23.55
C GLN A 213 4.85 -11.47 -23.48
N ALA A 214 5.45 -10.88 -22.44
CA ALA A 214 6.90 -10.79 -22.26
C ALA A 214 7.43 -11.76 -21.18
N VAL A 215 6.71 -12.86 -20.90
CA VAL A 215 7.11 -13.91 -19.94
C VAL A 215 7.18 -15.26 -20.66
#